data_AF-A0A958FFN3-F1
#
_entry.id   AF-A0A958FFN3-F1
#
_cell.length_a   1.000
_cell.length_b   1.000
_cell.length_c   1.000
_cell.angle_alpha   90.00
_cell.angle_beta   90.00
_cell.angle_gamma   90.00
#
_symmetry.space_group_name_H-M   'P 1'
#
loop_
_entity.id
_entity.type
_entity.pdbx_description
1 polymer ?
#
loop_
_entity_poly.entity_id
_entity_poly.type
_entity_poly.pdbx_seq_one_letter_code
_entity_poly.pdbx_strand_id
1 'polypeptide(L)'
;MMKLTPTSGQAVLRQIHEAAVQFGVEVYAVGGFVRDLVMGKEGKDIDCVVLGDAIGFARHFRKMYHSSKVVPFAQFGTARVQYQDWQLEFVTAREEHYQENSRKPEVRPATLESDLSRRDFTINCLAMDISPEHFGEVIDLFDG
;
A
#
# COMPACT_ATOMS: atom_id res chain seq x y z
N MET A 1 -16.48 -0.97 -13.20
CA MET A 1 -15.25 -1.04 -12.36
C MET A 1 -14.07 -1.20 -13.28
N MET A 2 -13.07 -0.32 -13.18
CA MET A 2 -11.84 -0.41 -13.97
C MET A 2 -10.98 -1.56 -13.45
N LYS A 3 -10.35 -2.32 -14.35
CA LYS A 3 -9.45 -3.43 -14.00
C LYS A 3 -8.13 -3.27 -14.73
N LEU A 4 -7.06 -3.18 -13.96
CA LEU A 4 -5.68 -3.12 -14.44
C LEU A 4 -5.09 -4.52 -14.52
N THR A 5 -4.26 -4.73 -15.55
CA THR A 5 -3.47 -5.97 -15.68
C THR A 5 -2.01 -5.57 -15.85
N PRO A 6 -1.26 -5.35 -14.75
CA PRO A 6 0.17 -5.04 -14.83
C PRO A 6 0.88 -6.13 -15.64
N THR A 7 1.63 -5.81 -16.69
CA THR A 7 2.36 -6.84 -17.46
C THR A 7 3.63 -7.27 -16.75
N SER A 8 4.22 -6.38 -15.94
CA SER A 8 5.28 -6.67 -14.98
C SER A 8 4.78 -6.60 -13.52
N GLY A 9 5.49 -7.27 -12.61
CA GLY A 9 5.25 -7.15 -11.16
C GLY A 9 4.13 -8.02 -10.59
N GLN A 10 3.35 -8.74 -11.40
CA GLN A 10 2.27 -9.60 -10.90
C GLN A 10 2.74 -10.64 -9.88
N ALA A 11 3.91 -11.26 -10.12
CA ALA A 11 4.47 -12.24 -9.20
C ALA A 11 4.79 -11.61 -7.83
N VAL A 12 5.35 -10.39 -7.85
CA VAL A 12 5.69 -9.64 -6.64
C VAL A 12 4.42 -9.22 -5.89
N LEU A 13 3.40 -8.72 -6.59
CA LEU A 13 2.11 -8.36 -5.98
C LEU A 13 1.44 -9.57 -5.31
N ARG A 14 1.49 -10.76 -5.93
CA ARG A 14 0.98 -12.00 -5.33
C ARG A 14 1.76 -12.41 -4.09
N GLN A 15 3.08 -12.26 -4.09
CA GLN A 15 3.92 -12.54 -2.92
C GLN A 15 3.66 -11.55 -1.78
N ILE A 16 3.43 -10.27 -2.10
CA ILE A 16 3.02 -9.26 -1.12
C ILE A 16 1.69 -9.68 -0.48
N HIS A 17 0.70 -10.08 -1.29
CA HIS A 17 -0.58 -10.55 -0.79
C HIS A 17 -0.44 -11.82 0.09
N GLU A 18 0.34 -12.81 -0.34
CA GLU A 18 0.57 -14.04 0.43
C GLU A 18 1.21 -13.74 1.80
N ALA A 19 2.23 -12.87 1.84
CA ALA A 19 2.81 -12.40 3.10
C ALA A 19 1.79 -11.64 3.96
N ALA A 20 0.89 -10.86 3.34
CA ALA A 20 -0.12 -10.10 4.06
C ALA A 20 -1.11 -11.03 4.77
N VAL A 21 -1.55 -12.09 4.09
CA VAL A 21 -2.40 -13.14 4.65
C VAL A 21 -1.72 -13.84 5.83
N GLN A 22 -0.44 -14.21 5.71
CA GLN A 22 0.28 -14.86 6.82
C GLN A 22 0.53 -13.92 8.01
N PHE A 23 0.74 -12.63 7.75
CA PHE A 23 0.93 -11.64 8.79
C PHE A 23 -0.38 -11.19 9.46
N GLY A 24 -1.53 -11.40 8.79
CA GLY A 24 -2.86 -11.03 9.28
C GLY A 24 -3.20 -9.56 9.06
N VAL A 25 -2.80 -8.98 7.92
CA VAL A 25 -3.09 -7.59 7.53
C VAL A 25 -3.64 -7.51 6.10
N GLU A 26 -4.34 -6.43 5.80
CA GLU A 26 -4.76 -6.09 4.44
C GLU A 26 -3.74 -5.15 3.79
N VAL A 27 -3.48 -5.35 2.49
CA VAL A 27 -2.51 -4.57 1.72
C VAL A 27 -3.08 -4.26 0.35
N TYR A 28 -2.94 -3.01 -0.08
CA TYR A 28 -3.35 -2.54 -1.40
C TYR A 28 -2.18 -1.85 -2.08
N ALA A 29 -2.06 -2.00 -3.40
CA ALA A 29 -1.18 -1.14 -4.19
C ALA A 29 -1.85 0.24 -4.33
N VAL A 30 -1.10 1.33 -4.23
CA VAL A 30 -1.65 2.70 -4.16
C VAL A 30 -0.78 3.71 -4.90
N GLY A 31 -1.29 4.93 -5.07
CA GLY A 31 -0.46 6.10 -5.39
C GLY A 31 0.20 6.02 -6.76
N GLY A 32 1.51 6.29 -6.81
CA GLY A 32 2.25 6.47 -8.06
C GLY A 32 2.21 5.22 -8.95
N PHE A 33 2.33 4.04 -8.35
CA PHE A 33 2.25 2.78 -9.07
C PHE A 33 0.91 2.59 -9.79
N VAL A 34 -0.21 2.80 -9.10
CA VAL A 34 -1.56 2.62 -9.67
C VAL A 34 -1.84 3.68 -10.74
N ARG A 35 -1.52 4.95 -10.46
CA ARG A 35 -1.63 6.04 -11.43
C ARG A 35 -0.87 5.72 -12.71
N ASP A 36 0.39 5.30 -12.58
CA ASP A 36 1.24 5.07 -13.74
C ASP A 36 0.71 3.91 -14.60
N LEU A 37 0.17 2.85 -13.96
CA LEU A 37 -0.53 1.77 -14.65
C LEU A 37 -1.79 2.26 -15.39
N VAL A 38 -2.60 3.13 -14.79
CA VAL A 38 -3.76 3.76 -15.46
C VAL A 38 -3.32 4.54 -16.71
N MET A 39 -2.14 5.17 -16.67
CA MET A 39 -1.55 5.89 -17.80
C MET A 39 -0.85 4.97 -18.81
N GLY A 40 -0.88 3.64 -18.63
CA GLY A 40 -0.19 2.67 -19.49
C GLY A 40 1.33 2.70 -19.35
N LYS A 41 1.85 3.21 -18.23
CA LYS A 41 3.27 3.20 -17.88
C LYS A 41 3.55 2.07 -16.89
N GLU A 42 4.74 1.49 -16.99
CA GLU A 42 5.20 0.50 -16.04
C GLU A 42 6.52 0.92 -15.41
N GLY A 43 6.65 0.65 -14.11
CA GLY A 43 7.82 0.94 -13.30
C GLY A 43 8.09 -0.20 -12.33
N LYS A 44 9.26 -0.18 -11.70
CA LYS A 44 9.68 -1.18 -10.70
C LYS A 44 9.51 -0.73 -9.26
N ASP A 45 8.77 0.36 -9.08
CA ASP A 45 8.44 0.94 -7.79
C ASP A 45 6.98 0.58 -7.46
N ILE A 46 6.78 -0.26 -6.44
CA ILE A 46 5.45 -0.64 -5.96
C ILE A 46 5.23 0.03 -4.60
N ASP A 47 4.27 0.96 -4.58
CA ASP A 47 3.80 1.60 -3.37
C ASP A 47 2.58 0.84 -2.82
N CYS A 48 2.65 0.46 -1.55
CA CYS A 48 1.62 -0.29 -0.87
C CYS A 48 1.19 0.38 0.43
N VAL A 49 -0.13 0.49 0.63
CA VAL A 49 -0.69 0.80 1.96
C VAL A 49 -0.98 -0.51 2.69
N VAL A 50 -0.65 -0.54 3.98
CA VAL A 50 -0.89 -1.66 4.89
C VAL A 50 -1.88 -1.20 5.95
N LEU A 51 -3.02 -1.89 6.08
CA LEU A 51 -3.97 -1.67 7.17
C LEU A 51 -3.45 -2.36 8.44
N GLY A 52 -2.44 -1.75 9.06
CA GLY A 52 -1.72 -2.31 10.21
C GLY A 52 -0.27 -1.82 10.30
N ASP A 53 0.59 -2.60 10.96
CA ASP A 53 2.02 -2.28 11.10
C ASP A 53 2.81 -2.60 9.82
N ALA A 54 3.07 -1.58 9.00
CA ALA A 54 3.83 -1.70 7.75
C ALA A 54 5.30 -2.05 7.97
N ILE A 55 5.91 -1.60 9.08
CA ILE A 55 7.31 -1.90 9.39
C ILE A 55 7.44 -3.37 9.84
N GLY A 56 6.52 -3.82 10.68
CA GLY A 56 6.36 -5.22 11.07
C GLY A 56 6.11 -6.11 9.85
N PHE A 57 5.19 -5.70 8.99
CA PHE A 57 4.89 -6.39 7.73
C PHE A 57 6.11 -6.48 6.81
N ALA A 58 6.84 -5.37 6.59
CA ALA A 58 8.05 -5.38 5.76
C ALA A 58 9.13 -6.33 6.30
N ARG A 59 9.28 -6.42 7.62
CA ARG A 59 10.18 -7.38 8.27
C ARG A 59 9.70 -8.81 8.10
N HIS A 60 8.39 -9.05 8.13
CA HIS A 60 7.79 -10.36 7.86
C HIS A 60 8.02 -10.77 6.40
N PHE A 61 7.68 -9.91 5.44
CA PHE A 61 7.93 -10.12 4.01
C PHE A 61 9.41 -10.47 3.74
N ARG A 62 10.34 -9.73 4.36
CA ARG A 62 11.78 -10.04 4.28
C ARG A 62 12.12 -11.45 4.76
N LYS A 63 11.55 -11.90 5.87
CA LYS A 63 11.81 -13.25 6.41
C LYS A 63 11.28 -14.33 5.46
N MET A 64 10.11 -14.10 4.87
CA MET A 64 9.44 -15.06 4.00
C MET A 64 10.15 -15.22 2.64
N TYR A 65 10.55 -14.11 2.02
CA TYR A 65 11.10 -14.14 0.66
C TYR A 65 12.59 -13.80 0.56
N HIS A 66 13.29 -13.71 1.69
CA HIS A 66 14.72 -13.40 1.76
C HIS A 66 15.10 -12.10 1.00
N SER A 67 14.27 -11.07 1.13
CA SER A 67 14.55 -9.76 0.52
C SER A 67 15.75 -9.06 1.19
N SER A 68 16.13 -7.91 0.63
CA SER A 68 17.19 -7.07 1.19
C SER A 68 16.85 -6.56 2.59
N LYS A 69 17.79 -5.79 3.18
CA LYS A 69 17.55 -5.17 4.48
C LYS A 69 16.38 -4.17 4.39
N VAL A 70 15.42 -4.32 5.30
CA VAL A 70 14.35 -3.34 5.50
C VAL A 70 14.95 -2.01 5.98
N VAL A 71 14.61 -0.92 5.30
CA VAL A 71 14.96 0.46 5.69
C VAL A 71 13.71 1.12 6.28
N PRO A 72 13.58 1.17 7.62
CA PRO A 72 12.41 1.77 8.26
C PRO A 72 12.54 3.29 8.39
N PHE A 73 11.43 3.98 8.18
CA PHE A 73 11.25 5.39 8.49
C PHE A 73 10.14 5.51 9.55
N ALA A 74 10.49 5.24 10.81
CA ALA A 74 9.53 5.07 11.89
C ALA A 74 8.59 6.28 12.10
N GLN A 75 9.11 7.50 11.94
CA GLN A 75 8.30 8.73 12.02
C GLN A 75 7.17 8.79 10.98
N PHE A 76 7.34 8.09 9.85
CA PHE A 76 6.39 8.03 8.76
C PHE A 76 5.58 6.73 8.73
N GLY A 77 5.83 5.78 9.65
CA GLY A 77 5.19 4.47 9.59
C GLY A 77 5.46 3.76 8.26
N THR A 78 6.61 4.03 7.66
CA THR A 78 6.98 3.56 6.32
C THR A 78 8.18 2.63 6.39
N ALA A 79 8.25 1.65 5.51
CA ALA A 79 9.41 0.80 5.31
C ALA A 79 9.68 0.61 3.82
N ARG A 80 10.95 0.73 3.43
CA ARG A 80 11.42 0.40 2.09
C ARG A 80 12.13 -0.94 2.07
N VAL A 81 11.91 -1.70 1.02
CA VAL A 81 12.49 -3.02 0.80
C VAL A 81 12.89 -3.15 -0.67
N GLN A 82 14.17 -3.38 -0.95
CA GLN A 82 14.58 -3.88 -2.26
C GLN A 82 14.31 -5.39 -2.31
N TYR A 83 13.58 -5.85 -3.32
CA TYR A 83 13.31 -7.26 -3.56
C TYR A 83 13.50 -7.58 -5.03
N GLN A 84 14.49 -8.41 -5.35
CA GLN A 84 14.94 -8.61 -6.73
C GLN A 84 15.28 -7.25 -7.36
N ASP A 85 14.74 -6.96 -8.54
CA ASP A 85 14.83 -5.69 -9.25
C ASP A 85 13.72 -4.69 -8.88
N TRP A 86 12.88 -4.99 -7.88
CA TRP A 86 11.77 -4.17 -7.42
C TRP A 86 12.10 -3.38 -6.17
N GLN A 87 11.66 -2.13 -6.15
CA GLN A 87 11.64 -1.29 -4.97
C GLN A 87 10.22 -1.30 -4.40
N LEU A 88 10.08 -1.80 -3.18
CA LEU A 88 8.80 -1.89 -2.48
C LEU A 88 8.77 -0.84 -1.37
N GLU A 89 7.70 -0.08 -1.32
CA GLU A 89 7.40 0.83 -0.21
C GLU A 89 6.11 0.40 0.48
N PHE A 90 6.19 0.14 1.79
CA PHE A 90 5.03 -0.18 2.62
C PHE A 90 4.77 0.98 3.57
N VAL A 91 3.57 1.54 3.55
CA VAL A 91 3.13 2.61 4.45
C VAL A 91 1.95 2.14 5.29
N THR A 92 2.01 2.37 6.60
CA THR A 92 0.86 2.15 7.49
C THR A 92 -0.23 3.14 7.13
N ALA A 93 -1.46 2.66 6.93
CA ALA A 93 -2.62 3.52 6.75
C ALA A 93 -2.79 4.48 7.93
N ARG A 94 -3.16 5.72 7.62
CA ARG A 94 -3.33 6.78 8.62
C ARG A 94 -4.71 7.39 8.50
N GLU A 95 -5.30 7.67 9.64
CA GLU A 95 -6.50 8.47 9.75
C GLU A 95 -6.12 9.80 10.41
N GLU A 96 -6.40 10.92 9.74
CA GLU A 96 -6.18 12.25 10.31
C GLU A 96 -7.44 12.71 11.05
N HIS A 97 -7.40 12.66 12.38
CA HIS A 97 -8.46 13.24 13.21
C HIS A 97 -8.17 14.71 13.50
N TYR A 98 -8.90 15.60 12.83
CA TYR A 98 -8.92 17.04 13.17
C TYR A 98 -9.91 17.26 14.32
N GLN A 99 -9.45 17.19 15.57
CA GLN A 99 -10.28 17.57 16.71
C GLN A 99 -10.28 19.09 16.88
N GLU A 100 -11.40 19.77 16.59
CA GLU A 100 -11.52 21.23 16.77
C GLU A 100 -11.42 21.69 18.24
N ASN A 101 -11.50 20.80 19.25
CA ASN A 101 -11.46 21.22 20.66
C ASN A 101 -11.16 20.15 21.73
N SER A 102 -10.44 19.06 21.41
CA SER A 102 -10.21 17.98 22.40
C SER A 102 -8.71 17.72 22.66
N ARG A 103 -8.40 17.47 23.94
CA ARG A 103 -7.03 17.19 24.46
C ARG A 103 -6.71 15.69 24.52
N LYS A 104 -7.55 14.81 23.97
CA LYS A 104 -7.31 13.36 23.94
C LYS A 104 -7.75 12.77 22.59
N PRO A 105 -6.82 12.20 21.80
CA PRO A 105 -7.17 11.52 20.56
C PRO A 105 -7.83 10.17 20.85
N GLU A 106 -8.89 9.83 20.09
CA GLU A 106 -9.36 8.45 19.97
C GLU A 106 -8.47 7.74 18.95
N VAL A 107 -7.85 6.62 19.35
CA VAL A 107 -7.05 5.80 18.43
C VAL A 107 -8.01 4.81 17.75
N ARG A 108 -8.38 5.10 16.51
CA ARG A 108 -9.10 4.15 15.63
C ARG A 108 -8.13 3.57 14.61
N PRO A 109 -8.26 2.29 14.22
CA PRO A 109 -7.53 1.75 13.09
C PRO A 109 -7.92 2.51 11.82
N ALA A 110 -6.94 2.97 11.05
CA ALA A 110 -7.21 3.65 9.79
C ALA A 110 -7.80 2.67 8.76
N THR A 111 -8.82 3.11 8.04
CA THR A 111 -9.38 2.41 6.88
C THR A 111 -8.61 2.82 5.61
N LEU A 112 -8.75 2.03 4.53
CA LEU A 112 -8.24 2.42 3.22
C LEU A 112 -8.79 3.81 2.80
N GLU A 113 -10.11 4.01 2.94
CA GLU A 113 -10.76 5.28 2.65
C GLU A 113 -10.13 6.46 3.41
N SER A 114 -9.85 6.29 4.70
CA SER A 114 -9.21 7.34 5.51
C SER A 114 -7.76 7.64 5.10
N ASP A 115 -7.02 6.65 4.61
CA ASP A 115 -5.65 6.90 4.10
C ASP A 115 -5.66 7.57 2.73
N LEU A 116 -6.65 7.27 1.89
CA LEU A 116 -6.78 7.87 0.57
C LEU A 116 -7.30 9.32 0.66
N SER A 117 -8.21 9.62 1.60
CA SER A 117 -8.81 10.96 1.74
C SER A 117 -7.83 12.06 2.17
N ARG A 118 -6.72 11.71 2.83
CA ARG A 118 -5.68 12.67 3.28
C ARG A 118 -4.64 13.02 2.20
N ARG A 119 -4.74 12.48 0.99
CA ARG A 119 -3.75 12.70 -0.07
C ARG A 119 -4.09 13.96 -0.86
N ASP A 120 -3.04 14.68 -1.29
CA ASP A 120 -3.19 16.03 -1.86
C ASP A 120 -3.88 16.08 -3.24
N PHE A 121 -3.84 14.99 -4.02
CA PHE A 121 -4.38 14.94 -5.38
C PHE A 121 -5.19 13.66 -5.60
N THR A 122 -6.38 13.79 -6.20
CA THR A 122 -7.33 12.67 -6.46
C THR A 122 -6.70 11.52 -7.23
N ILE A 123 -5.89 11.83 -8.24
CA ILE A 123 -5.17 10.81 -9.04
C ILE A 123 -4.18 9.97 -8.21
N ASN A 124 -3.73 10.46 -7.05
CA ASN A 124 -2.88 9.72 -6.12
C ASN A 124 -3.68 8.99 -5.02
N CYS A 125 -5.01 9.15 -5.02
CA CYS A 125 -5.96 8.46 -4.16
C CYS A 125 -6.45 7.14 -4.78
N LEU A 126 -5.93 6.72 -5.94
CA LEU A 126 -6.23 5.44 -6.54
C LEU A 126 -5.57 4.31 -5.73
N ALA A 127 -6.34 3.26 -5.47
CA ALA A 127 -5.87 2.00 -4.94
C ALA A 127 -6.21 0.85 -5.90
N MET A 128 -5.45 -0.24 -5.82
CA MET A 128 -5.67 -1.44 -6.60
C MET A 128 -5.62 -2.65 -5.68
N ASP A 129 -6.65 -3.49 -5.78
CA ASP A 129 -6.71 -4.74 -5.05
C ASP A 129 -5.71 -5.75 -5.64
N ILE A 130 -4.97 -6.43 -4.76
CA ILE A 130 -3.92 -7.39 -5.10
C ILE A 130 -4.27 -8.82 -4.65
N SER A 131 -5.45 -9.03 -4.06
CA SER A 131 -5.98 -10.34 -3.72
C SER A 131 -6.28 -11.14 -4.99
N PRO A 132 -6.20 -12.48 -4.96
CA PRO A 132 -6.46 -13.33 -6.12
C PRO A 132 -7.82 -13.06 -6.78
N GLU A 133 -8.85 -12.82 -5.97
CA GLU A 133 -10.24 -12.74 -6.44
C GLU A 133 -10.54 -11.40 -7.09
N HIS A 134 -9.93 -10.33 -6.59
CA HIS A 134 -10.14 -8.95 -7.04
C HIS A 134 -8.90 -8.38 -7.74
N PHE A 135 -7.94 -9.22 -8.12
CA PHE A 135 -6.63 -8.76 -8.61
C PHE A 135 -6.78 -7.76 -9.75
N GLY A 136 -6.24 -6.55 -9.54
CA GLY A 136 -6.26 -5.48 -10.53
C GLY A 136 -7.50 -4.59 -10.49
N GLU A 137 -8.50 -4.87 -9.66
CA GLU A 137 -9.66 -4.01 -9.49
C GLU A 137 -9.22 -2.67 -8.88
N VAL A 138 -9.52 -1.58 -9.58
CA VAL A 138 -9.19 -0.23 -9.14
C VAL A 138 -10.30 0.27 -8.23
N ILE A 139 -9.88 0.70 -7.03
CA ILE A 139 -10.71 1.38 -6.05
C ILE A 139 -10.43 2.88 -6.22
N ASP A 140 -11.42 3.58 -6.76
CA ASP A 140 -11.42 5.02 -6.93
C ASP A 140 -12.60 5.61 -6.16
N LEU A 141 -12.32 6.15 -4.98
CA LEU A 141 -13.33 6.75 -4.10
C LEU A 141 -13.50 8.26 -4.32
N PHE A 142 -12.63 8.88 -5.13
CA PHE A 142 -12.51 10.34 -5.26
C PHE A 142 -12.47 10.83 -6.71
N ASP A 143 -12.86 9.99 -7.67
CA ASP A 143 -12.95 10.28 -9.11
C ASP A 143 -11.63 10.84 -9.69
N GLY A 144 -10.55 10.06 -9.52
CA GLY A 144 -9.14 10.43 -9.79
C GLY A 144 -8.63 10.29 -11.23
#